data_AF-A0A1N7IM08-F1
#
_entry.id   AF-A0A1N7IM08-F1
#
_cell.length_a   1.000
_cell.length_b   1.000
_cell.length_c   1.000
_cell.angle_alpha   90.00
_cell.angle_beta   90.00
_cell.angle_gamma   90.00
#
_symmetry.space_group_name_H-M   'P 1'
#
loop_
_entity.id
_entity.type
_entity.pdbx_description
1 polymer ?
#
loop_
_entity_poly.entity_id
_entity_poly.type
_entity_poly.pdbx_seq_one_letter_code
_entity_poly.pdbx_strand_id
1 'polypeptide(L)'
;MLYQRLLALALLCIPGAAGIYGWTLMKDVIFETLAGKDFAWLPFLGGLLLFVLGLFFTAGFLFYRDAKRNYVQPMLLPKKKKKLTPKNGVEK
;
A
#
# COMPACT_ATOMS: atom_id res chain seq x y z
N MET A 1 -23.62 -1.18 2.50
CA MET A 1 -22.64 -0.33 1.78
C MET A 1 -21.57 0.30 2.67
N LEU A 2 -21.89 0.82 3.86
CA LEU A 2 -20.89 1.35 4.81
C LEU A 2 -20.09 0.24 5.53
N TYR A 3 -20.75 -0.84 5.95
CA TYR A 3 -20.11 -1.89 6.76
C TYR A 3 -18.92 -2.58 6.06
N GLN A 4 -19.04 -2.87 4.76
CA GLN A 4 -17.93 -3.40 3.94
C GLN A 4 -16.78 -2.42 3.76
N ARG A 5 -17.04 -1.11 3.79
CA ARG A 5 -16.00 -0.07 3.70
C ARG A 5 -15.26 0.06 5.03
N LEU A 6 -15.98 0.00 6.15
CA LEU A 6 -15.42 -0.02 7.52
C LEU A 6 -14.58 -1.27 7.78
N LEU A 7 -15.06 -2.47 7.40
CA LEU A 7 -14.27 -3.70 7.55
C LEU A 7 -12.94 -3.63 6.80
N ALA A 8 -12.95 -3.07 5.59
CA ALA A 8 -11.72 -2.91 4.82
C ALA A 8 -10.75 -1.91 5.45
N LEU A 9 -11.27 -0.84 6.06
CA LEU A 9 -10.45 0.12 6.79
C LEU A 9 -9.89 -0.49 8.08
N ALA A 10 -10.69 -1.28 8.80
CA ALA A 10 -10.27 -2.01 9.99
C ALA A 10 -9.18 -3.06 9.66
N LEU A 11 -9.35 -3.81 8.56
CA LEU A 11 -8.35 -4.76 8.07
C LEU A 11 -7.05 -4.08 7.60
N LEU A 12 -7.12 -2.84 7.09
CA LEU A 12 -5.95 -2.03 6.72
C LEU A 12 -5.27 -1.39 7.93
N CYS A 13 -6.01 -1.16 9.01
CA CYS A 13 -5.48 -0.55 10.23
C CYS A 13 -4.46 -1.44 10.93
N ILE A 14 -4.66 -2.76 10.93
CA ILE A 14 -3.76 -3.74 11.55
C ILE A 14 -2.32 -3.69 10.98
N PRO A 15 -2.11 -3.86 9.66
CA PRO A 15 -0.78 -3.78 9.04
C PRO A 15 -0.21 -2.36 9.05
N GLY A 16 -1.07 -1.34 9.00
CA GLY A 16 -0.64 0.06 9.16
C GLY A 16 -0.07 0.34 10.54
N ALA A 17 -0.74 -0.12 11.60
CA ALA A 17 -0.27 -0.02 12.97
C ALA A 17 1.02 -0.82 13.19
N ALA A 18 1.11 -2.02 12.62
CA ALA A 18 2.32 -2.83 12.64
C ALA A 18 3.52 -2.11 11.99
N GLY A 19 3.29 -1.39 10.88
CA GLY A 19 4.31 -0.55 10.25
C GLY A 19 4.78 0.59 11.17
N ILE A 20 3.86 1.32 11.80
CA ILE A 20 4.20 2.40 12.75
C ILE A 20 5.00 1.86 13.94
N TYR A 21 4.63 0.67 14.43
CA TYR A 21 5.38 -0.01 15.48
C TYR A 21 6.79 -0.40 15.04
N GLY A 22 6.95 -0.93 13.81
CA GLY A 22 8.26 -1.21 13.22
C GLY A 22 9.15 0.03 13.10
N TRP A 23 8.57 1.16 12.67
CA TRP A 23 9.28 2.46 12.64
C TRP A 23 9.71 2.93 14.03
N THR A 24 8.86 2.71 15.03
CA THR A 24 9.16 3.05 16.43
C THR A 24 10.37 2.24 16.94
N LEU A 25 10.43 0.95 16.64
CA LEU A 25 11.61 0.14 16.97
C LEU A 25 12.89 0.67 16.29
N MET A 26 12.80 1.08 15.03
CA MET A 26 13.96 1.65 14.33
C MET A 26 14.42 2.97 14.95
N LYS A 27 13.49 3.88 15.30
CA LYS A 27 13.85 5.14 15.96
C LYS A 27 14.53 4.87 17.30
N ASP A 28 14.02 3.91 18.07
CA ASP A 28 14.54 3.60 19.40
C ASP A 28 15.98 3.10 19.31
N VAL A 29 16.30 2.21 18.35
CA VAL A 29 17.68 1.77 18.13
C VAL A 29 18.60 2.93 17.72
N ILE A 30 18.12 3.85 16.87
CA ILE A 30 18.88 5.04 16.47
C ILE A 30 19.17 5.92 17.69
N PHE A 31 18.16 6.21 18.52
CA PHE A 31 18.34 7.01 19.74
C PHE A 31 19.24 6.32 20.77
N GLU A 32 19.12 5.01 20.96
CA GLU A 32 20.02 4.25 21.84
C GLU A 32 21.47 4.30 21.35
N THR A 33 21.69 4.20 20.04
CA THR A 33 23.02 4.32 19.44
C THR A 33 23.60 5.72 19.63
N LEU A 34 22.78 6.76 19.45
CA LEU A 34 23.19 8.15 19.71
C LEU A 34 23.47 8.42 21.20
N ALA A 35 22.81 7.70 22.10
CA ALA A 35 23.03 7.76 23.55
C ALA A 35 24.28 7.00 24.02
N GLY A 36 25.06 6.41 23.10
CA GLY A 36 26.31 5.71 23.41
C GLY A 36 26.16 4.23 23.71
N LYS A 37 24.99 3.63 23.40
CA LYS A 37 24.76 2.19 23.51
C LYS A 37 25.12 1.48 22.21
N ASP A 38 25.47 0.19 22.31
CA ASP A 38 25.80 -0.62 21.12
C ASP A 38 24.61 -0.72 20.16
N PHE A 39 24.91 -0.67 18.85
CA PHE A 39 23.89 -0.73 17.81
C PHE A 39 23.17 -2.09 17.83
N ALA A 40 21.91 -2.09 18.23
CA ALA A 40 21.10 -3.28 18.34
C ALA A 40 20.55 -3.70 16.96
N TRP A 41 21.34 -4.47 16.22
CA TRP A 41 20.98 -4.97 14.89
C TRP A 41 19.70 -5.81 14.87
N LEU A 42 19.43 -6.59 15.93
CA LEU A 42 18.27 -7.49 16.01
C LEU A 42 16.93 -6.74 16.04
N PRO A 43 16.69 -5.78 16.96
CA PRO A 43 15.47 -4.96 16.93
C PRO A 43 15.42 -4.03 15.71
N PHE A 44 16.55 -3.58 15.18
CA PHE A 44 16.59 -2.79 13.95
C PHE A 44 16.08 -3.59 12.74
N LEU A 45 16.61 -4.80 12.53
CA LEU A 45 16.21 -5.65 11.42
C LEU A 45 14.78 -6.16 11.60
N GLY A 46 14.38 -6.47 12.83
CA GLY A 46 13.00 -6.82 13.18
C GLY A 46 12.03 -5.68 12.87
N GLY A 47 12.36 -4.45 13.29
CA GLY A 47 11.59 -3.24 12.99
C GLY A 47 11.53 -2.93 11.50
N LEU A 48 12.64 -3.08 10.78
CA LEU A 48 12.72 -2.91 9.32
C LEU A 48 11.80 -3.91 8.60
N LEU A 49 11.84 -5.19 8.99
CA LEU A 49 11.02 -6.22 8.38
C LEU A 49 9.53 -5.95 8.62
N LEU A 50 9.16 -5.59 9.86
CA LEU A 50 7.80 -5.22 10.25
C LEU A 50 7.31 -3.98 9.50
N PHE A 51 8.17 -2.99 9.32
CA PHE A 51 7.88 -1.77 8.57
C PHE A 51 7.66 -2.07 7.09
N VAL A 52 8.58 -2.80 6.44
CA VAL A 52 8.47 -3.13 5.02
C VAL A 52 7.27 -4.03 4.75
N LEU A 53 7.01 -5.03 5.58
CA LEU A 53 5.83 -5.89 5.46
C LEU A 53 4.53 -5.10 5.65
N GLY A 54 4.47 -4.25 6.68
CA GLY A 54 3.33 -3.37 6.93
C GLY A 54 3.06 -2.41 5.77
N LEU A 55 4.12 -1.80 5.21
CA LEU A 55 4.04 -0.88 4.08
C LEU A 55 3.64 -1.61 2.80
N PHE A 56 4.27 -2.74 2.49
CA PHE A 56 4.01 -3.52 1.28
C PHE A 56 2.58 -4.06 1.26
N PHE A 57 2.11 -4.58 2.40
CA PHE A 57 0.74 -5.04 2.54
C PHE A 57 -0.26 -3.87 2.42
N THR A 58 0.00 -2.75 3.09
CA THR A 58 -0.87 -1.57 3.05
C THR A 58 -0.93 -0.95 1.66
N ALA A 59 0.22 -0.74 1.01
CA ALA A 59 0.31 -0.15 -0.33
C ALA A 59 -0.28 -1.08 -1.41
N GLY A 60 -0.01 -2.39 -1.33
CA GLY A 60 -0.57 -3.37 -2.26
C GLY A 60 -2.09 -3.47 -2.17
N PHE A 61 -2.62 -3.52 -0.94
CA PHE A 61 -4.07 -3.53 -0.73
C PHE A 61 -4.74 -2.22 -1.14
N LEU A 62 -4.12 -1.08 -0.85
CA LEU A 62 -4.63 0.23 -1.25
C LEU A 62 -4.69 0.35 -2.77
N PHE A 63 -3.63 -0.04 -3.47
CA PHE A 63 -3.56 -0.01 -4.93
C PHE A 63 -4.60 -0.93 -5.58
N TYR A 64 -4.73 -2.18 -5.11
CA TYR A 64 -5.73 -3.12 -5.63
C TYR A 64 -7.17 -2.62 -5.41
N ARG A 65 -7.43 -1.98 -4.26
CA ARG A 65 -8.74 -1.40 -3.96
C ARG A 65 -9.06 -0.18 -4.80
N ASP A 66 -8.11 0.70 -4.98
CA ASP A 66 -8.29 1.95 -5.73
C ASP A 66 -8.46 1.66 -7.24
N ALA A 67 -7.72 0.68 -7.77
CA ALA A 67 -7.87 0.19 -9.15
C ALA A 67 -9.30 -0.27 -9.48
N LYS A 68 -10.03 -0.83 -8.50
CA LYS A 68 -11.41 -1.30 -8.72
C LYS A 68 -12.46 -0.18 -8.71
N ARG A 69 -12.11 1.02 -8.24
CA ARG A 69 -13.03 2.17 -8.11
C ARG A 69 -12.84 3.24 -9.20
N ASN A 70 -11.96 3.03 -10.17
CA ASN A 70 -11.72 3.94 -11.31
C ASN A 70 -11.31 5.38 -10.88
N TYR A 71 -10.72 5.54 -9.68
CA TYR A 71 -10.13 6.81 -9.21
C TYR A 71 -8.68 7.00 -9.68
N VAL A 72 -8.10 5.97 -10.30
CA VAL A 72 -6.82 6.09 -11.02
C VAL A 72 -7.00 6.92 -12.28
N GLN A 73 -6.10 7.87 -12.49
CA GLN A 73 -6.10 8.75 -13.66
C GLN A 73 -6.21 7.91 -14.95
N PRO A 74 -7.00 8.33 -15.96
CA PRO A 74 -7.19 7.58 -17.20
C PRO A 74 -5.89 7.33 -17.99
N MET A 75 -4.80 8.02 -17.63
CA MET A 75 -3.46 7.80 -18.17
C MET A 75 -2.74 6.56 -17.59
N LEU A 76 -3.10 6.10 -16.39
CA LEU A 76 -2.55 4.90 -15.73
C LEU A 76 -3.40 3.64 -15.98
N LEU A 77 -4.62 3.80 -16.49
CA LEU A 77 -5.45 2.69 -16.90
C LEU A 77 -4.87 2.07 -18.18
N PRO A 78 -4.73 0.73 -18.28
CA PRO A 78 -4.37 0.10 -19.54
C PRO A 78 -5.42 0.50 -20.57
N LYS A 79 -4.98 1.20 -21.65
CA LYS A 79 -5.87 1.61 -22.73
C LYS A 79 -6.64 0.39 -23.20
N LYS A 80 -7.94 0.31 -22.86
CA LYS A 80 -8.84 -0.67 -23.49
C LYS A 80 -8.72 -0.42 -24.98
N LYS A 81 -8.17 -1.38 -25.73
CA LYS A 81 -8.14 -1.32 -27.18
C LYS A 81 -9.58 -1.09 -27.62
N LYS A 82 -9.86 0.12 -28.10
CA LYS A 82 -11.16 0.49 -28.66
C LYS A 82 -11.41 -0.56 -29.74
N LYS A 83 -12.36 -1.47 -29.54
CA LYS A 83 -12.77 -2.37 -30.62
C LYS A 83 -13.26 -1.44 -31.72
N LEU A 84 -12.45 -1.31 -32.77
CA LEU A 84 -12.83 -0.65 -34.00
C LEU A 84 -13.90 -1.54 -34.60
N THR A 85 -15.17 -1.29 -34.26
CA THR A 85 -16.28 -1.84 -35.01
C THR A 85 -16.19 -1.17 -36.39
N PRO A 86 -15.99 -1.91 -37.48
CA PRO A 86 -16.06 -1.33 -38.81
C PRO A 86 -17.48 -0.79 -38.99
N LYS A 87 -17.60 0.54 -39.13
CA LYS A 87 -18.85 1.22 -39.41
C LYS A 87 -19.20 1.01 -40.88
N ASN A 88 -19.50 -0.24 -41.27
CA ASN A 88 -20.05 -0.54 -42.58
C ASN A 88 -21.57 -0.37 -42.52
N GLY A 89 -21.94 0.89 -42.45
CA GLY A 89 -23.29 1.41 -42.66
C GLY A 89 -23.13 2.70 -43.43
N VAL A 90 -22.68 2.59 -44.69
CA VAL A 90 -22.81 3.64 -45.68
C VAL A 90 -23.78 3.11 -46.73
N GLU A 91 -25.02 3.46 -46.45
CA GLU A 91 -26.10 3.75 -47.39
C GLU A 91 -25.56 4.32 -48.72
N LYS A 92 -25.79 3.64 -49.84
CA LYS A 92 -26.63 4.05 -50.99
C LYS A 92 -26.43 3.10 -52.17
#